data_AF-A0A3D5SSB6-F1
#
_entry.id   AF-A0A3D5SSB6-F1
#
_cell.length_a   1.000
_cell.length_b   1.000
_cell.length_c   1.000
_cell.angle_alpha   90.00
_cell.angle_beta   90.00
_cell.angle_gamma   90.00
#
_symmetry.space_group_name_H-M   'P 1'
#
loop_
_entity.id
_entity.type
_entity.pdbx_description
1 polymer ?
#
loop_
_entity_poly.entity_id
_entity_poly.type
_entity_poly.pdbx_seq_one_letter_code
_entity_poly.pdbx_strand_id
1 'polypeptide(L)' 'MARRNSALQAVENNILDARAKAVLAAVIKEHLVTGDAVGSLVLADRFSNSPGWSSATIRNVMGELEEAGLVEQPHTS' A
#
# COMPACT_ATOMS: atom_id res chain seq x y z
N MET A 1 23.51 -20.14 25.87
CA MET A 1 23.58 -20.38 24.40
C MET A 1 22.17 -20.26 23.83
N ALA A 2 21.84 -19.17 23.14
CA ALA A 2 20.54 -18.97 22.51
C ALA A 2 20.74 -18.85 21.00
N ARG A 3 20.42 -19.91 20.25
CA ARG A 3 20.26 -19.85 18.79
C ARG A 3 18.95 -19.10 18.53
N ARG A 4 19.06 -17.78 18.37
CA ARG A 4 17.92 -16.89 18.15
C ARG A 4 17.45 -17.06 16.70
N ASN A 5 16.17 -17.42 16.56
CA ASN A 5 15.43 -17.60 15.32
C ASN A 5 15.70 -16.51 14.28
N SER A 6 16.60 -16.75 13.33
CA SER A 6 16.81 -15.88 12.16
C SER A 6 15.98 -16.33 10.94
N ALA A 7 15.55 -17.59 10.90
CA ALA A 7 14.75 -18.12 9.79
C ALA A 7 13.26 -17.74 9.85
N LEU A 8 12.71 -17.45 11.05
CA LEU A 8 11.30 -17.07 11.19
C LEU A 8 11.01 -15.61 10.80
N GLN A 9 12.02 -14.72 10.84
CA GLN A 9 11.85 -13.31 10.48
C GLN A 9 11.89 -13.07 8.95
N ALA A 10 12.48 -13.98 8.18
CA ALA A 10 12.54 -13.87 6.73
C ALA A 10 11.18 -14.18 6.06
N VAL A 11 10.38 -15.04 6.68
CA VAL A 11 9.05 -15.44 6.16
C VAL A 11 8.00 -14.33 6.36
N GLU A 12 8.21 -13.42 7.31
CA GLU A 12 7.26 -12.37 7.65
C GLU A 12 7.27 -11.17 6.67
N ASN A 13 8.30 -11.05 5.82
CA ASN A 13 8.56 -9.83 5.02
C ASN A 13 8.11 -9.88 3.54
N ASN A 14 7.41 -10.93 3.10
CA ASN A 14 7.04 -11.09 1.68
C ASN A 14 5.56 -11.40 1.43
N ILE A 15 4.66 -10.86 2.25
CA ILE A 15 3.21 -11.01 2.02
C ILE A 15 2.69 -9.99 0.97
N LEU A 16 3.41 -8.87 0.78
CA LEU A 16 3.00 -7.80 -0.14
C LEU A 16 3.95 -7.70 -1.33
N ASP A 17 3.38 -7.73 -2.54
CA ASP A 17 4.08 -7.44 -3.78
C ASP A 17 4.73 -6.05 -3.73
N ALA A 18 5.83 -5.85 -4.45
CA ALA A 18 6.56 -4.58 -4.49
C ALA A 18 5.65 -3.42 -4.91
N ARG A 19 4.64 -3.71 -5.74
CA ARG A 19 3.62 -2.75 -6.16
C ARG A 19 2.69 -2.36 -5.02
N ALA A 20 2.19 -3.34 -4.27
CA ALA A 20 1.34 -3.10 -3.11
C ALA A 20 2.07 -2.28 -2.03
N LYS A 21 3.34 -2.58 -1.78
CA LYS A 21 4.20 -1.80 -0.88
C LYS A 21 4.35 -0.35 -1.33
N ALA A 22 4.54 -0.11 -2.63
CA ALA A 22 4.66 1.25 -3.18
C ALA A 22 3.36 2.05 -3.01
N VAL A 23 2.22 1.44 -3.33
CA VAL A 23 0.90 2.09 -3.18
C VAL A 23 0.61 2.38 -1.71
N LEU A 24 0.81 1.40 -0.82
CA LEU A 24 0.60 1.57 0.62
C LEU A 24 1.46 2.70 1.20
N ALA A 25 2.76 2.74 0.83
CA ALA A 25 3.65 3.80 1.28
C ALA A 25 3.21 5.18 0.78
N ALA A 26 2.71 5.27 -0.45
CA ALA A 26 2.19 6.52 -1.00
C ALA A 26 0.90 6.97 -0.30
N VAL A 27 -0.02 6.04 -0.02
CA VAL A 27 -1.25 6.31 0.76
C VAL A 27 -0.89 6.85 2.14
N ILE A 28 -0.02 6.16 2.88
CA ILE A 28 0.39 6.58 4.23
C ILE A 28 1.00 7.97 4.19
N LYS A 29 1.92 8.21 3.25
CA LYS A 29 2.58 9.52 3.13
C LYS A 29 1.58 10.63 2.83
N GLU A 30 0.64 10.39 1.91
CA GLU A 30 -0.38 11.39 1.57
C GLU A 30 -1.30 11.67 2.75
N HIS A 31 -1.79 10.62 3.42
CA HIS A 31 -2.64 10.74 4.58
C HIS A 31 -1.96 11.48 5.73
N LEU A 32 -0.65 11.27 5.95
CA LEU A 32 0.12 12.01 6.96
C LEU A 32 0.29 13.50 6.62
N VAL A 33 0.27 13.86 5.34
CA VAL A 33 0.43 15.25 4.89
C VAL A 33 -0.89 16.00 4.89
N THR A 34 -1.96 15.37 4.39
CA THR A 34 -3.27 16.02 4.24
C THR A 34 -4.19 15.80 5.43
N GLY A 35 -4.08 14.65 6.11
CA GLY A 35 -5.04 14.18 7.12
C GLY A 35 -6.33 13.62 6.51
N ASP A 36 -6.46 13.65 5.19
CA ASP A 36 -7.69 13.29 4.47
C ASP A 36 -7.62 11.87 3.89
N ALA A 37 -8.78 11.34 3.50
CA ALA A 37 -8.85 10.08 2.76
C ALA A 37 -8.18 10.22 1.38
N VAL A 38 -7.37 9.21 1.01
CA VAL A 38 -6.55 9.25 -0.20
C VAL A 38 -7.19 8.39 -1.29
N GLY A 39 -7.49 9.00 -2.44
CA GLY A 39 -8.06 8.32 -3.60
C GLY A 39 -7.03 7.90 -4.65
N SER A 40 -7.39 6.94 -5.49
CA SER A 40 -6.51 6.42 -6.56
C SER A 40 -6.09 7.48 -7.59
N LEU A 41 -6.90 8.54 -7.78
CA LEU A 41 -6.59 9.66 -8.67
C LEU A 41 -5.41 10.50 -8.16
N VAL A 42 -5.39 10.81 -6.86
CA VAL A 42 -4.32 11.57 -6.22
C VAL A 42 -3.00 10.79 -6.30
N LEU A 43 -3.08 9.48 -6.06
CA LEU A 43 -1.93 8.60 -6.17
C LEU A 43 -1.45 8.44 -7.62
N ALA A 44 -2.36 8.36 -8.59
CA ALA A 44 -2.00 8.25 -10.00
C ALA A 44 -1.19 9.47 -10.47
N ASP A 45 -1.53 10.67 -10.00
CA ASP A 45 -0.76 11.89 -10.27
C ASP A 45 0.67 11.81 -9.69
N ARG A 46 0.81 11.29 -8.46
CA ARG A 46 2.14 11.06 -7.85
C ARG A 46 2.98 10.03 -8.59
N PHE A 47 2.36 8.99 -9.14
CA PHE A 47 3.03 7.96 -9.93
C PHE A 47 3.14 8.31 -11.41
N SER A 48 2.77 9.52 -11.84
CA SER A 48 2.80 9.97 -13.25
C SER A 48 4.15 9.75 -13.96
N ASN A 49 5.25 9.87 -13.22
CA ASN A 49 6.61 9.66 -13.75
C ASN A 49 7.03 8.18 -13.81
N SER A 50 6.21 7.26 -13.30
CA SER A 50 6.49 5.83 -13.30
C SER A 50 5.56 5.10 -14.27
N PRO A 51 6.09 4.42 -15.30
CA PRO A 51 5.27 3.69 -16.26
C PRO A 51 4.52 2.54 -15.59
N GLY A 52 3.30 2.26 -16.05
CA GLY A 52 2.47 1.15 -15.57
C GLY A 52 1.60 1.46 -14.36
N TRP A 53 1.59 2.71 -13.88
CA TRP A 53 0.71 3.18 -12.80
C TRP A 53 -0.44 4.00 -13.36
N SER A 54 -1.58 3.36 -13.56
CA SER A 54 -2.85 4.03 -13.89
C SER A 54 -3.74 4.11 -12.65
N SER A 55 -4.72 5.02 -12.66
CA SER A 55 -5.74 5.07 -11.59
C SER A 55 -6.47 3.73 -11.43
N ALA A 56 -6.74 3.01 -12.53
CA ALA A 56 -7.35 1.68 -12.50
C ALA A 56 -6.44 0.65 -11.82
N THR A 57 -5.13 0.67 -12.12
CA THR A 57 -4.16 -0.23 -11.49
C THR A 57 -4.03 0.04 -10.00
N ILE A 58 -3.96 1.32 -9.61
CA ILE A 58 -3.87 1.71 -8.20
C ILE A 58 -5.13 1.32 -7.45
N ARG A 59 -6.32 1.52 -8.03
CA ARG A 59 -7.58 1.09 -7.42
C ARG A 59 -7.61 -0.42 -7.17
N ASN A 60 -7.15 -1.23 -8.12
CA ASN A 60 -7.07 -2.69 -7.93
C ASN A 60 -6.14 -3.05 -6.76
N VAL A 61 -4.95 -2.44 -6.73
CA VAL A 61 -3.98 -2.67 -5.64
C VAL A 61 -4.51 -2.17 -4.30
N MET A 62 -5.23 -1.05 -4.26
CA MET A 62 -5.89 -0.57 -3.05
C MET A 62 -6.97 -1.55 -2.56
N GLY A 63 -7.70 -2.19 -3.47
CA GLY A 63 -8.64 -3.27 -3.12
C GLY A 63 -7.94 -4.48 -2.52
N GLU A 64 -6.81 -4.91 -3.08
CA GLU A 64 -5.98 -5.99 -2.49
C GLU A 64 -5.47 -5.61 -1.09
N LEU A 65 -5.08 -4.34 -0.89
CA LEU A 65 -4.66 -3.83 0.42
C LEU A 65 -5.81 -3.76 1.43
N GLU A 66 -7.04 -3.52 0.97
CA GLU A 66 -8.26 -3.53 1.79
C GLU A 66 -8.64 -4.96 2.20
N GLU A 67 -8.62 -5.90 1.26
CA GLU A 67 -8.81 -7.34 1.54
C GLU A 67 -7.75 -7.87 2.52
N ALA A 68 -6.52 -7.35 2.44
CA ALA A 68 -5.43 -7.66 3.38
C ALA A 68 -5.58 -6.97 4.75
N GLY A 69 -6.56 -6.07 4.94
CA GLY A 69 -6.78 -5.33 6.18
C GLY A 69 -5.72 -4.27 6.49
N LEU A 70 -4.98 -3.79 5.47
CA LEU A 70 -3.91 -2.80 5.61
C LEU A 70 -4.36 -1.37 5.35
N VAL A 71 -5.44 -1.21 4.59
CA VAL A 71 -6.08 0.07 4.31
C VAL A 71 -7.58 -0.13 4.50
N GLU A 72 -8.26 0.83 5.11
CA GLU A 72 -9.72 0.87 5.08
C GLU A 72 -10.15 2.15 4.37
N GLN A 73 -11.12 2.03 3.48
CA GLN A 73 -11.90 3.19 3.08
C GLN A 73 -12.93 3.43 4.18
N PRO A 74 -13.02 4.65 4.75
CA PRO A 74 -14.18 5.01 5.54
C PRO A 74 -15.39 4.76 4.66
N HIS A 75 -16.24 3.79 5.01
CA HIS A 75 -17.47 3.57 4.27
C HIS A 75 -18.27 4.87 4.34
N THR A 76 -18.32 5.59 3.22
CA THR A 76 -19.35 6.60 3.02
C THR A 76 -20.65 5.81 3.10
N SER A 77 -21.36 5.99 4.22
CA SER A 77 -22.43 5.13 4.73
C SER A 77 -23.41 4.62 3.68
#